data_AF-A0A7C4Z6M1-F1
#
_entry.id   AF-A0A7C4Z6M1-F1
#
_cell.length_a   1.000
_cell.length_b   1.000
_cell.length_c   1.000
_cell.angle_alpha   90.00
_cell.angle_beta   90.00
_cell.angle_gamma   90.00
#
_symmetry.space_group_name_H-M   'P 1'
#
loop_
_entity.id
_entity.type
_entity.pdbx_description
1 polymer ?
#
loop_
_entity_poly.entity_id
_entity_poly.type
_entity_poly.pdbx_seq_one_letter_code
_entity_poly.pdbx_strand_id
1 'polypeptide(L)'
;MPGREKIQDANDFQKKAEEKIAKDQRPDAGNDQQEAKNRLEQAKKRLEEILRQMREEEQERVLADLQHRCEKMLQMQEIVYDNTRKIDERVQASVDKKPSREEEIAARRQSDKEDEIVMEADRAIALLEAEGSSVAFPEVFHQVRNDMAHVSRRLAKANVGPETQAIEEDIIATLKEMIDALKKQQQEMRDRKNSPPPPPSQDGPQNLIDRLAELRMIKAMQVRVYNRTVLWGKRYQGEQAKEPDIVSELKDLASRQARIFQVTDNIVKGRNQ
;
A
#
# COMPACT_ATOMS: atom_id res chain seq x y z
N MET A 1 -31.40 -11.52 -0.09
CA MET A 1 -30.74 -10.95 -1.27
C MET A 1 -31.47 -9.67 -1.65
N PRO A 2 -30.83 -8.50 -1.50
CA PRO A 2 -31.36 -7.24 -2.02
C PRO A 2 -31.63 -7.37 -3.53
N GLY A 3 -32.75 -6.80 -4.02
CA GLY A 3 -33.15 -6.91 -5.44
C GLY A 3 -33.88 -8.20 -5.83
N ARG A 4 -33.96 -9.21 -4.95
CA ARG A 4 -34.64 -10.49 -5.24
C ARG A 4 -36.10 -10.34 -5.65
N GLU A 5 -36.83 -9.44 -4.99
CA GLU A 5 -38.23 -9.13 -5.29
C GLU A 5 -38.40 -8.55 -6.71
N LYS A 6 -37.52 -7.60 -7.11
CA LYS A 6 -37.56 -7.02 -8.47
C LYS A 6 -37.19 -8.03 -9.56
N ILE A 7 -36.31 -8.97 -9.26
CA ILE A 7 -35.98 -10.09 -10.15
C ILE A 7 -37.17 -11.06 -10.26
N GLN A 8 -37.88 -11.32 -9.16
CA GLN A 8 -39.10 -12.13 -9.16
C GLN A 8 -40.23 -11.47 -9.95
N ASP A 9 -40.48 -10.17 -9.73
CA ASP A 9 -41.43 -9.37 -10.51
C ASP A 9 -41.12 -9.45 -12.01
N ALA A 10 -39.84 -9.29 -12.39
CA ALA A 10 -39.41 -9.38 -13.77
C ALA A 10 -39.70 -10.76 -14.39
N ASN A 11 -39.43 -11.84 -13.65
CA ASN A 11 -39.74 -13.20 -14.08
C ASN A 11 -41.25 -13.41 -14.27
N ASP A 12 -42.09 -12.84 -13.40
CA ASP A 12 -43.54 -12.97 -13.51
C ASP A 12 -44.09 -12.20 -14.72
N PHE A 13 -43.56 -11.01 -15.02
CA PHE A 13 -43.88 -10.28 -16.25
C PHE A 13 -43.39 -11.00 -17.50
N GLN A 14 -42.22 -11.64 -17.47
CA GLN A 14 -41.73 -12.48 -18.57
C GLN A 14 -42.65 -13.66 -18.87
N LYS A 15 -43.15 -14.36 -17.83
CA LYS A 15 -44.12 -15.45 -17.98
C LYS A 15 -45.45 -14.96 -18.56
N LYS A 16 -45.97 -13.83 -18.09
CA LYS A 16 -47.20 -13.23 -18.65
C LYS A 16 -47.04 -12.83 -20.11
N ALA A 17 -45.87 -12.28 -20.48
CA ALA A 17 -45.56 -11.99 -21.86
C ALA A 17 -45.54 -13.26 -22.73
N GLU A 18 -44.94 -14.34 -22.25
CA GLU A 18 -44.92 -15.65 -22.93
C GLU A 18 -46.34 -16.20 -23.18
N GLU A 19 -47.20 -16.17 -22.15
CA GLU A 19 -48.60 -16.60 -22.27
C GLU A 19 -49.40 -15.75 -23.27
N LYS A 20 -49.16 -14.43 -23.31
CA LYS A 20 -49.83 -13.50 -24.23
C LYS A 20 -49.34 -13.68 -25.67
N ILE A 21 -48.05 -13.97 -25.87
CA ILE A 21 -47.49 -14.34 -27.18
C ILE A 21 -48.17 -15.61 -27.71
N ALA A 22 -48.34 -16.62 -26.85
CA ALA A 22 -49.02 -17.86 -27.22
C ALA A 22 -50.51 -17.67 -27.61
N LYS A 23 -51.15 -16.59 -27.13
CA LYS A 23 -52.53 -16.19 -27.45
C LYS A 23 -52.62 -15.17 -28.60
N ASP A 24 -51.51 -14.88 -29.28
CA ASP A 24 -51.36 -13.88 -30.35
C ASP A 24 -51.72 -12.43 -29.91
N GLN A 25 -51.65 -12.15 -28.61
CA GLN A 25 -51.87 -10.82 -27.99
C GLN A 25 -50.58 -10.00 -27.97
N ARG A 26 -50.02 -9.73 -29.15
CA ARG A 26 -48.67 -9.14 -29.29
C ARG A 26 -48.46 -7.77 -28.63
N PRO A 27 -49.41 -6.81 -28.70
CA PRO A 27 -49.24 -5.51 -28.04
C PRO A 27 -49.15 -5.64 -26.51
N ASP A 28 -49.99 -6.49 -25.91
CA ASP A 28 -50.03 -6.69 -24.47
C ASP A 28 -48.81 -7.46 -23.95
N ALA A 29 -48.24 -8.35 -24.77
CA ALA A 29 -46.97 -9.00 -24.49
C ALA A 29 -45.79 -8.01 -24.51
N GLY A 30 -45.80 -7.05 -25.44
CA GLY A 30 -44.80 -5.98 -25.49
C GLY A 30 -44.81 -5.11 -24.23
N ASN A 31 -45.99 -4.79 -23.70
CA ASN A 31 -46.14 -4.07 -22.43
C ASN A 31 -45.54 -4.85 -21.25
N ASP A 32 -45.81 -6.15 -21.15
CA ASP A 32 -45.25 -7.00 -20.08
C ASP A 32 -43.72 -7.15 -20.21
N GLN A 33 -43.19 -7.30 -21.43
CA GLN A 33 -41.74 -7.30 -21.65
C GLN A 33 -41.07 -5.99 -21.24
N GLN A 34 -41.71 -4.85 -21.54
CA GLN A 34 -41.20 -3.55 -21.13
C GLN A 34 -41.18 -3.41 -19.60
N GLU A 35 -42.22 -3.89 -18.92
CA GLU A 35 -42.26 -3.87 -17.46
C GLU A 35 -41.21 -4.82 -16.84
N ALA A 36 -41.01 -6.01 -17.42
CA ALA A 36 -39.92 -6.89 -17.02
C ALA A 36 -38.54 -6.21 -17.15
N LYS A 37 -38.29 -5.52 -18.27
CA LYS A 37 -37.06 -4.74 -18.48
C LYS A 37 -36.91 -3.65 -17.42
N ASN A 38 -37.98 -2.88 -17.15
CA ASN A 38 -37.96 -1.83 -16.12
C ASN A 38 -37.60 -2.41 -14.74
N ARG A 39 -38.15 -3.58 -14.38
CA ARG A 39 -37.85 -4.26 -13.11
C ARG A 39 -36.40 -4.73 -13.03
N LEU A 40 -35.85 -5.29 -14.11
CA LEU A 40 -34.44 -5.69 -14.16
C LEU A 40 -33.50 -4.49 -14.08
N GLU A 41 -33.81 -3.38 -14.75
CA GLU A 41 -33.02 -2.14 -14.63
C GLU A 41 -33.06 -1.57 -13.21
N GLN A 42 -34.21 -1.60 -12.55
CA GLN A 42 -34.34 -1.22 -11.12
C GLN A 42 -33.51 -2.15 -10.22
N ALA A 43 -33.57 -3.46 -10.45
CA ALA A 43 -32.78 -4.44 -9.71
C ALA A 43 -31.28 -4.21 -9.89
N LYS A 44 -30.84 -3.99 -11.14
CA LYS A 44 -29.45 -3.69 -11.49
C LYS A 44 -28.96 -2.43 -10.77
N LYS A 45 -29.68 -1.31 -10.87
CA LYS A 45 -29.32 -0.05 -10.19
C LYS A 45 -29.17 -0.23 -8.68
N ARG A 46 -30.10 -0.97 -8.06
CA ARG A 46 -30.06 -1.24 -6.61
C ARG A 46 -28.88 -2.13 -6.22
N LEU A 47 -28.55 -3.13 -7.03
CA LEU A 47 -27.37 -3.97 -6.81
C LEU A 47 -26.08 -3.17 -6.99
N GLU A 48 -25.99 -2.32 -8.01
CA GLU A 48 -24.84 -1.42 -8.23
C GLU A 48 -24.63 -0.48 -7.04
N GLU A 49 -25.69 0.11 -6.50
CA GLU A 49 -25.63 0.97 -5.31
C GLU A 49 -25.14 0.21 -4.07
N ILE A 50 -25.65 -0.99 -3.84
CA ILE A 50 -25.21 -1.84 -2.71
C ILE A 50 -23.76 -2.28 -2.90
N LEU A 51 -23.36 -2.67 -4.11
CA LEU A 51 -21.98 -3.05 -4.41
C LEU A 51 -21.02 -1.86 -4.23
N ARG A 52 -21.47 -0.63 -4.51
CA ARG A 52 -20.69 0.58 -4.25
C ARG A 52 -20.54 0.82 -2.75
N GLN A 53 -21.64 0.78 -2.00
CA GLN A 53 -21.62 0.92 -0.53
C GLN A 53 -20.71 -0.11 0.13
N MET A 54 -20.82 -1.39 -0.26
CA MET A 54 -19.97 -2.46 0.28
C MET A 54 -18.48 -2.23 -0.02
N ARG A 55 -18.15 -1.78 -1.23
CA ARG A 55 -16.77 -1.44 -1.60
C ARG A 55 -16.23 -0.26 -0.79
N GLU A 56 -17.03 0.79 -0.59
CA GLU A 56 -16.63 1.93 0.23
C GLU A 56 -16.37 1.54 1.69
N GLU A 57 -17.23 0.69 2.27
CA GLU A 57 -17.06 0.17 3.63
C GLU A 57 -15.83 -0.73 3.77
N GLU A 58 -15.56 -1.58 2.77
CA GLU A 58 -14.37 -2.43 2.72
C GLU A 58 -13.10 -1.58 2.62
N GLN A 59 -13.07 -0.59 1.72
CA GLN A 59 -11.95 0.34 1.56
C GLN A 59 -11.67 1.13 2.84
N GLU A 60 -12.70 1.66 3.51
CA GLU A 60 -12.51 2.35 4.79
C GLU A 60 -11.88 1.45 5.85
N ARG A 61 -12.31 0.19 5.92
CA ARG A 61 -11.75 -0.80 6.85
C ARG A 61 -10.29 -1.10 6.54
N VAL A 62 -9.97 -1.33 5.26
CA VAL A 62 -8.60 -1.61 4.81
C VAL A 62 -7.69 -0.42 5.09
N LEU A 63 -8.12 0.80 4.74
CA LEU A 63 -7.35 2.02 5.01
C LEU A 63 -7.10 2.25 6.50
N ALA A 64 -8.09 1.97 7.35
CA ALA A 64 -7.94 2.08 8.80
C ALA A 64 -6.95 1.06 9.37
N ASP A 65 -7.03 -0.21 8.94
CA ASP A 65 -6.09 -1.25 9.38
C ASP A 65 -4.66 -0.91 8.92
N LEU A 66 -4.49 -0.50 7.66
CA LEU A 66 -3.18 -0.09 7.14
C LEU A 66 -2.60 1.11 7.89
N GLN A 67 -3.41 2.10 8.22
CA GLN A 67 -2.93 3.25 9.01
C GLN A 67 -2.46 2.77 10.39
N HIS A 68 -3.24 1.94 11.07
CA HIS A 68 -2.89 1.42 12.37
C HIS A 68 -1.58 0.62 12.35
N ARG A 69 -1.39 -0.22 11.32
CA ARG A 69 -0.13 -0.97 11.12
C ARG A 69 1.06 -0.05 10.87
N CYS A 70 0.91 0.97 10.02
CA CYS A 70 1.97 1.94 9.77
C CYS A 70 2.33 2.72 11.04
N GLU A 71 1.35 3.15 11.83
CA GLU A 71 1.57 3.84 13.11
C GLU A 71 2.30 2.94 14.12
N LYS A 72 1.92 1.66 14.20
CA LYS A 72 2.61 0.67 15.04
C LYS A 72 4.06 0.46 14.60
N MET A 73 4.30 0.24 13.30
CA MET A 73 5.66 0.08 12.77
C MET A 73 6.50 1.33 13.03
N LEU A 74 5.93 2.52 12.88
CA LEU A 74 6.63 3.77 13.12
C LEU A 74 7.09 3.89 14.58
N GLN A 75 6.20 3.61 15.53
CA GLN A 75 6.53 3.63 16.96
C GLN A 75 7.65 2.64 17.30
N MET A 76 7.58 1.42 16.76
CA MET A 76 8.63 0.42 16.95
C MET A 76 9.96 0.87 16.35
N GLN A 77 9.94 1.42 15.13
CA GLN A 77 11.12 1.88 14.42
C GLN A 77 11.82 3.05 15.14
N GLU A 78 11.06 4.03 15.64
CA GLU A 78 11.61 5.16 16.40
C GLU A 78 12.33 4.68 17.67
N ILE A 79 11.77 3.67 18.36
CA ILE A 79 12.42 3.05 19.53
C ILE A 79 13.71 2.32 19.13
N VAL A 80 13.69 1.56 18.04
CA VAL A 80 14.89 0.86 17.55
C VAL A 80 15.98 1.87 17.20
N TYR A 81 15.66 2.88 16.39
CA TYR A 81 16.59 3.94 15.98
C TYR A 81 17.22 4.66 17.17
N ASP A 82 16.41 5.09 18.15
CA ASP A 82 16.91 5.75 19.36
C ASP A 82 17.88 4.87 20.15
N ASN A 83 17.62 3.55 20.19
CA ASN A 83 18.51 2.61 20.86
C ASN A 83 19.78 2.35 20.04
N THR A 84 19.67 2.23 18.70
CA THR A 84 20.80 2.11 17.79
C THR A 84 21.78 3.26 17.98
N ARG A 85 21.26 4.50 18.03
CA ARG A 85 22.06 5.70 18.32
C ARG A 85 22.76 5.66 19.67
N LYS A 86 22.05 5.30 20.74
CA LYS A 86 22.65 5.17 22.09
C LYS A 86 23.72 4.08 22.16
N ILE A 87 23.57 3.00 21.39
CA ILE A 87 24.60 1.97 21.29
C ILE A 87 25.82 2.54 20.56
N ASP A 88 25.63 3.18 19.41
CA ASP A 88 26.74 3.81 18.66
C ASP A 88 27.48 4.86 19.49
N GLU A 89 26.78 5.73 20.22
CA GLU A 89 27.39 6.71 21.12
C GLU A 89 28.31 6.05 22.16
N ARG A 90 27.90 4.92 22.75
CA ARG A 90 28.73 4.14 23.68
C ARG A 90 29.92 3.49 22.99
N VAL A 91 29.72 2.96 21.78
CA VAL A 91 30.81 2.40 20.95
C VAL A 91 31.84 3.49 20.62
N GLN A 92 31.40 4.69 20.22
CA GLN A 92 32.33 5.79 19.91
C GLN A 92 33.05 6.34 21.13
N ALA A 93 32.46 6.23 22.32
CA ALA A 93 33.09 6.60 23.58
C ALA A 93 34.10 5.57 24.10
N SER A 94 34.13 4.35 23.54
CA SER A 94 35.11 3.33 23.91
C SER A 94 36.50 3.61 23.32
N VAL A 95 37.54 3.14 24.01
CA VAL A 95 38.95 3.44 23.65
C VAL A 95 39.31 2.90 22.28
N ASP A 96 38.80 1.72 21.93
CA ASP A 96 39.07 1.02 20.67
C ASP A 96 38.01 1.29 19.59
N LYS A 97 36.96 2.07 19.92
CA LYS A 97 35.80 2.36 19.07
C LYS A 97 35.14 1.10 18.52
N LYS A 98 35.16 0.04 19.30
CA LYS A 98 34.53 -1.23 18.98
C LYS A 98 33.43 -1.55 19.99
N PRO A 99 32.37 -2.25 19.55
CA PRO A 99 31.35 -2.73 20.48
C PRO A 99 31.97 -3.73 21.45
N SER A 100 31.71 -3.54 22.75
CA SER A 100 31.98 -4.59 23.71
C SER A 100 30.90 -5.66 23.61
N ARG A 101 31.08 -6.76 24.35
CA ARG A 101 30.08 -7.83 24.45
C ARG A 101 28.71 -7.30 24.89
N GLU A 102 28.67 -6.26 25.71
CA GLU A 102 27.40 -5.66 26.16
C GLU A 102 26.69 -4.93 25.00
N GLU A 103 27.42 -4.10 24.23
CA GLU A 103 26.87 -3.44 23.05
C GLU A 103 26.46 -4.45 21.97
N GLU A 104 27.22 -5.52 21.77
CA GLU A 104 26.83 -6.59 20.83
C GLU A 104 25.51 -7.25 21.21
N ILE A 105 25.29 -7.53 22.51
CA ILE A 105 24.02 -8.08 23.00
C ILE A 105 22.89 -7.05 22.83
N ALA A 106 23.15 -5.78 23.13
CA ALA A 106 22.17 -4.71 22.98
C ALA A 106 21.74 -4.48 21.52
N ALA A 107 22.69 -4.56 20.58
CA ALA A 107 22.46 -4.46 19.15
C ALA A 107 21.68 -5.67 18.62
N ARG A 108 22.02 -6.89 19.04
CA ARG A 108 21.24 -8.09 18.71
C ARG A 108 19.79 -8.00 19.18
N ARG A 109 19.54 -7.46 20.37
CA ARG A 109 18.16 -7.19 20.83
C ARG A 109 17.41 -6.21 19.93
N GLN A 110 18.10 -5.23 19.32
CA GLN A 110 17.45 -4.35 18.35
C GLN A 110 17.22 -5.06 17.01
N SER A 111 18.11 -5.95 16.59
CA SER A 111 17.89 -6.84 15.44
C SER A 111 16.62 -7.67 15.59
N ASP A 112 16.42 -8.29 16.76
CA ASP A 112 15.22 -9.10 17.01
C ASP A 112 13.94 -8.25 16.91
N LYS A 113 13.99 -7.00 17.40
CA LYS A 113 12.87 -6.05 17.29
C LYS A 113 12.62 -5.62 15.85
N GLU A 114 13.66 -5.39 15.06
CA GLU A 114 13.51 -5.12 13.61
C GLU A 114 12.80 -6.27 12.91
N ASP A 115 13.14 -7.52 13.23
CA ASP A 115 12.45 -8.68 12.67
C ASP A 115 10.95 -8.70 13.05
N GLU A 116 10.58 -8.19 14.22
CA GLU A 116 9.16 -7.98 14.59
C GLU A 116 8.49 -6.91 13.71
N ILE A 117 9.19 -5.83 13.37
CA ILE A 117 8.68 -4.79 12.46
C ILE A 117 8.52 -5.36 11.05
N VAL A 118 9.49 -6.15 10.57
CA VAL A 118 9.41 -6.86 9.28
C VAL A 118 8.16 -7.75 9.22
N MET A 119 7.85 -8.49 10.29
CA MET A 119 6.63 -9.30 10.34
C MET A 119 5.36 -8.46 10.26
N GLU A 120 5.34 -7.26 10.85
CA GLU A 120 4.20 -6.35 10.73
C GLU A 120 4.05 -5.82 9.30
N ALA A 121 5.17 -5.50 8.64
CA ALA A 121 5.19 -5.10 7.24
C ALA A 121 4.69 -6.21 6.32
N ASP A 122 5.10 -7.47 6.55
CA ASP A 122 4.64 -8.63 5.78
C ASP A 122 3.11 -8.81 5.90
N ARG A 123 2.52 -8.53 7.07
CA ARG A 123 1.04 -8.55 7.23
C ARG A 123 0.36 -7.41 6.47
N ALA A 124 0.95 -6.21 6.47
CA ALA A 124 0.42 -5.07 5.72
C ALA A 124 0.46 -5.32 4.21
N ILE A 125 1.54 -5.93 3.71
CA ILE A 125 1.68 -6.35 2.31
C ILE A 125 0.58 -7.36 1.96
N ALA A 126 0.39 -8.41 2.76
CA ALA A 126 -0.63 -9.43 2.51
C ALA A 126 -2.05 -8.83 2.43
N LEU A 127 -2.35 -7.82 3.27
CA LEU A 127 -3.62 -7.11 3.23
C LEU A 127 -3.80 -6.34 1.91
N LEU A 128 -2.75 -5.68 1.43
CA LEU A 128 -2.79 -4.93 0.18
C LEU A 128 -2.89 -5.83 -1.05
N GLU A 129 -2.17 -6.95 -1.07
CA GLU A 129 -2.24 -7.92 -2.16
C GLU A 129 -3.62 -8.59 -2.24
N ALA A 130 -4.27 -8.84 -1.09
CA ALA A 130 -5.62 -9.38 -1.04
C ALA A 130 -6.68 -8.39 -1.55
N GLU A 131 -6.45 -7.09 -1.37
CA GLU A 131 -7.33 -6.02 -1.86
C GLU A 131 -7.21 -5.82 -3.38
N GLY A 132 -6.00 -5.94 -3.92
CA GLY A 132 -5.74 -6.09 -5.36
C GLY A 132 -6.03 -4.88 -6.25
N SER A 133 -6.35 -3.70 -5.69
CA SER A 133 -6.69 -2.50 -6.48
C SER A 133 -5.53 -1.53 -6.71
N SER A 134 -4.38 -1.72 -6.05
CA SER A 134 -3.19 -0.88 -6.22
C SER A 134 -1.93 -1.69 -6.49
N VAL A 135 -1.23 -1.35 -7.57
CA VAL A 135 0.05 -1.95 -7.95
C VAL A 135 1.24 -1.20 -7.36
N ALA A 136 1.10 0.12 -7.14
CA ALA A 136 2.20 0.96 -6.67
C ALA A 136 2.37 0.91 -5.15
N PHE A 137 1.26 0.79 -4.42
CA PHE A 137 1.28 0.86 -2.97
C PHE A 137 1.94 -0.37 -2.30
N PRO A 138 1.70 -1.62 -2.74
CA PRO A 138 2.42 -2.78 -2.23
C PRO A 138 3.94 -2.68 -2.42
N GLU A 139 4.41 -2.12 -3.54
CA GLU A 139 5.85 -1.96 -3.81
C GLU A 139 6.52 -1.04 -2.78
N VAL A 140 5.84 0.03 -2.34
CA VAL A 140 6.37 0.91 -1.28
C VAL A 140 6.57 0.11 0.01
N PHE A 141 5.60 -0.71 0.40
CA PHE A 141 5.73 -1.57 1.58
C PHE A 141 6.83 -2.61 1.43
N HIS A 142 6.99 -3.23 0.24
CA HIS A 142 8.08 -4.16 0.00
C HIS A 142 9.45 -3.50 0.18
N GLN A 143 9.62 -2.25 -0.28
CA GLN A 143 10.88 -1.54 -0.11
C GLN A 143 11.17 -1.25 1.37
N VAL A 144 10.19 -0.72 2.10
CA VAL A 144 10.29 -0.46 3.54
C VAL A 144 10.63 -1.73 4.32
N ARG A 145 9.92 -2.83 4.01
CA ARG A 145 10.18 -4.15 4.60
C ARG A 145 11.59 -4.65 4.33
N ASN A 146 12.10 -4.45 3.12
CA ASN A 146 13.46 -4.84 2.76
C ASN A 146 14.53 -3.99 3.45
N ASP A 147 14.27 -2.70 3.67
CA ASP A 147 15.12 -1.83 4.49
C ASP A 147 15.16 -2.32 5.94
N MET A 148 14.01 -2.58 6.56
CA MET A 148 13.94 -3.12 7.94
C MET A 148 14.73 -4.43 8.07
N ALA A 149 14.54 -5.35 7.11
CA ALA A 149 15.29 -6.60 7.08
C ALA A 149 16.81 -6.38 6.88
N HIS A 150 17.21 -5.30 6.19
CA HIS A 150 18.61 -4.94 6.06
C HIS A 150 19.16 -4.38 7.38
N VAL A 151 18.43 -3.48 8.04
CA VAL A 151 18.79 -2.95 9.36
C VAL A 151 18.95 -4.09 10.35
N SER A 152 18.01 -5.03 10.42
CA SER A 152 18.12 -6.25 11.26
C SER A 152 19.46 -6.96 11.04
N ARG A 153 19.81 -7.31 9.80
CA ARG A 153 21.08 -7.99 9.50
C ARG A 153 22.33 -7.20 9.91
N ARG A 154 22.27 -5.85 9.86
CA ARG A 154 23.37 -4.98 10.29
C ARG A 154 23.48 -4.96 11.82
N LEU A 155 22.36 -4.80 12.52
CA LEU A 155 22.30 -4.80 13.98
C LEU A 155 22.71 -6.16 14.59
N ALA A 156 22.40 -7.27 13.92
CA ALA A 156 22.87 -8.61 14.31
C ALA A 156 24.40 -8.73 14.34
N LYS A 157 25.11 -7.91 13.55
CA LYS A 157 26.57 -7.81 13.49
C LYS A 157 27.12 -6.66 14.34
N ALA A 158 26.29 -6.04 15.19
CA ALA A 158 26.62 -4.84 15.96
C ALA A 158 27.06 -3.64 15.09
N ASN A 159 26.62 -3.61 13.83
CA ASN A 159 26.86 -2.48 12.94
C ASN A 159 25.78 -1.42 13.19
N VAL A 160 26.05 -0.53 14.15
CA VAL A 160 25.15 0.52 14.63
C VAL A 160 25.51 1.92 14.09
N GLY A 161 26.47 1.99 13.17
CA GLY A 161 27.03 3.24 12.71
C GLY A 161 26.07 4.09 11.85
N PRO A 162 26.57 5.24 11.34
CA PRO A 162 25.76 6.21 10.61
C PRO A 162 25.02 5.64 9.39
N GLU A 163 25.55 4.59 8.77
CA GLU A 163 24.88 3.97 7.61
C GLU A 163 23.61 3.22 8.03
N THR A 164 23.65 2.52 9.17
CA THR A 164 22.47 1.82 9.70
C THR A 164 21.42 2.83 10.12
N GLN A 165 21.85 3.88 10.83
CA GLN A 165 20.98 4.96 11.29
C GLN A 165 20.31 5.72 10.12
N ALA A 166 21.02 5.95 9.02
CA ALA A 166 20.44 6.59 7.84
C ALA A 166 19.33 5.74 7.19
N ILE A 167 19.47 4.41 7.18
CA ILE A 167 18.41 3.52 6.68
C ILE A 167 17.20 3.54 7.64
N GLU A 168 17.43 3.50 8.95
CA GLU A 168 16.38 3.63 9.96
C GLU A 168 15.62 4.96 9.83
N GLU A 169 16.31 6.08 9.58
CA GLU A 169 15.70 7.40 9.31
C GLU A 169 14.84 7.39 8.05
N ASP A 170 15.31 6.77 6.97
CA ASP A 170 14.55 6.62 5.72
C ASP A 170 13.28 5.79 5.94
N ILE A 171 13.35 4.72 6.74
CA ILE A 171 12.18 3.92 7.12
C ILE A 171 11.17 4.79 7.87
N ILE A 172 11.63 5.52 8.89
CA ILE A 172 10.79 6.43 9.70
C ILE A 172 10.10 7.47 8.82
N ALA A 173 10.85 8.12 7.94
CA ALA A 173 10.31 9.12 7.02
C ALA A 173 9.27 8.51 6.08
N THR A 174 9.52 7.32 5.56
CA THR A 174 8.58 6.61 4.67
C THR A 174 7.29 6.28 5.40
N LEU A 175 7.37 5.72 6.61
CA LEU A 175 6.19 5.39 7.41
C LEU A 175 5.35 6.63 7.73
N LYS A 176 5.98 7.78 8.03
CA LYS A 176 5.28 9.06 8.24
C LYS A 176 4.52 9.51 6.99
N GLU A 177 5.17 9.48 5.82
CA GLU A 177 4.52 9.82 4.54
C GLU A 177 3.34 8.89 4.22
N MET A 178 3.48 7.60 4.51
CA MET A 178 2.41 6.61 4.28
C MET A 178 1.22 6.85 5.21
N ILE A 179 1.46 7.14 6.49
CA ILE A 179 0.41 7.50 7.45
C ILE A 179 -0.34 8.75 6.99
N ASP A 180 0.38 9.79 6.54
CA ASP A 180 -0.23 11.03 6.07
C ASP A 180 -1.08 10.80 4.81
N ALA A 181 -0.61 9.98 3.87
CA ALA A 181 -1.36 9.62 2.69
C ALA A 181 -2.63 8.82 3.02
N LEU A 182 -2.54 7.86 3.93
CA LEU A 182 -3.68 7.06 4.39
C LEU A 182 -4.72 7.94 5.12
N LYS A 183 -4.28 8.87 5.97
CA LYS A 183 -5.15 9.83 6.65
C LYS A 183 -5.87 10.74 5.66
N LYS A 184 -5.16 11.25 4.65
CA LYS A 184 -5.75 12.08 3.59
C LYS A 184 -6.79 11.30 2.79
N GLN A 185 -6.49 10.06 2.44
CA GLN A 185 -7.42 9.19 1.71
C GLN A 185 -8.69 8.89 2.52
N GLN A 186 -8.57 8.61 3.82
CA GLN A 186 -9.73 8.44 4.69
C GLN A 186 -10.57 9.71 4.80
N GLN A 187 -9.94 10.89 4.86
CA GLN A 187 -10.67 12.16 4.89
C GLN A 187 -11.42 12.41 3.58
N GLU A 188 -10.79 12.15 2.43
CA GLU A 188 -11.44 12.29 1.13
C GLU A 188 -12.64 11.35 0.96
N MET A 189 -12.55 10.12 1.47
CA MET A 189 -13.68 9.18 1.52
C MET A 189 -14.85 9.72 2.36
N ARG A 190 -14.57 10.31 3.53
CA ARG A 190 -15.60 10.93 4.39
C ARG A 190 -16.24 12.15 3.73
N ASP A 191 -15.46 12.98 3.06
CA ASP A 191 -15.96 14.18 2.39
C ASP A 191 -16.83 13.83 1.17
N ARG A 192 -16.48 12.75 0.45
CA ARG A 192 -17.30 12.19 -0.64
C ARG A 192 -18.65 11.68 -0.14
N LYS A 193 -18.69 11.02 1.03
CA LYS A 193 -19.96 10.56 1.64
C LYS A 193 -20.91 11.72 2.00
N ASN A 194 -20.38 12.90 2.28
CA ASN A 194 -21.16 14.09 2.64
C ASN A 194 -21.56 14.97 1.42
N SER A 195 -21.11 14.62 0.21
CA SER A 195 -21.37 15.41 -1.00
C SER A 195 -22.48 14.77 -1.87
N PRO A 196 -23.25 15.55 -2.64
CA PRO A 196 -24.26 15.00 -3.56
C PRO A 196 -23.63 14.00 -4.55
N PRO A 197 -24.33 12.90 -4.89
CA PRO A 197 -23.78 11.89 -5.80
C PRO A 197 -23.39 12.53 -7.13
N PRO A 198 -22.16 12.31 -7.64
CA PRO A 198 -21.79 12.77 -8.97
C PRO A 198 -22.66 12.10 -10.05
N PRO A 199 -22.80 12.72 -11.25
CA PRO A 199 -23.57 12.15 -12.34
C PRO A 199 -23.11 10.73 -12.70
N PRO A 200 -24.01 9.86 -13.20
CA PRO A 200 -23.69 8.48 -13.54
C PRO A 200 -22.88 8.45 -14.85
N SER A 201 -21.60 8.80 -14.78
CA SER A 201 -20.64 8.59 -15.87
C SER A 201 -19.24 8.56 -15.26
N GLN A 202 -18.55 7.43 -15.42
CA GLN A 202 -17.17 7.16 -15.01
C GLN A 202 -16.93 6.62 -13.59
N ASP A 203 -17.61 5.55 -13.18
CA ASP A 203 -17.05 4.68 -12.13
C ASP A 203 -16.26 3.55 -12.79
N GLY A 204 -14.99 3.84 -13.09
CA GLY A 204 -13.97 2.79 -13.17
C GLY A 204 -13.70 2.21 -11.77
N PRO A 205 -12.93 1.12 -11.65
CA PRO A 205 -12.50 0.61 -10.34
C PRO A 205 -11.88 1.74 -9.52
N GLN A 206 -12.44 2.02 -8.34
CA GLN A 206 -11.91 3.00 -7.41
C GLN A 206 -10.68 2.38 -6.75
N ASN A 207 -9.49 2.92 -7.04
CA ASN A 207 -8.25 2.49 -6.39
C ASN A 207 -8.30 2.81 -4.89
N LEU A 208 -7.62 1.98 -4.09
CA LEU A 208 -7.48 2.19 -2.64
C LEU A 208 -6.93 3.57 -2.29
N ILE A 209 -6.00 4.08 -3.11
CA ILE A 209 -5.37 5.40 -2.98
C ILE A 209 -5.52 6.18 -4.30
N ASP A 210 -5.73 7.49 -4.20
CA ASP A 210 -5.73 8.37 -5.38
C ASP A 210 -4.40 8.29 -6.15
N ARG A 211 -4.48 8.27 -7.49
CA ARG A 211 -3.32 8.22 -8.39
C ARG A 211 -2.31 9.33 -8.11
N LEU A 212 -2.77 10.51 -7.70
CA LEU A 212 -1.86 11.60 -7.33
C LEU A 212 -1.04 11.25 -6.08
N ALA A 213 -1.65 10.59 -5.10
CA ALA A 213 -0.95 10.11 -3.91
C ALA A 213 0.01 8.96 -4.25
N GLU A 214 -0.37 8.03 -5.13
CA GLU A 214 0.55 6.99 -5.64
C GLU A 214 1.78 7.60 -6.33
N LEU A 215 1.60 8.60 -7.19
CA LEU A 215 2.72 9.29 -7.86
C LEU A 215 3.61 10.06 -6.88
N ARG A 216 3.04 10.65 -5.83
CA ARG A 216 3.81 11.30 -4.77
C ARG A 216 4.68 10.29 -4.02
N MET A 217 4.16 9.12 -3.72
CA MET A 217 4.93 8.04 -3.08
C MET A 217 6.07 7.56 -3.99
N ILE A 218 5.80 7.35 -5.28
CA ILE A 218 6.83 7.00 -6.26
C ILE A 218 7.93 8.06 -6.30
N LYS A 219 7.56 9.35 -6.34
CA LYS A 219 8.53 10.45 -6.30
C LYS A 219 9.35 10.42 -5.01
N ALA A 220 8.73 10.20 -3.85
CA ALA A 220 9.45 10.11 -2.59
C ALA A 220 10.47 8.95 -2.59
N MET A 221 10.09 7.79 -3.13
CA MET A 221 11.01 6.66 -3.33
C MET A 221 12.19 7.04 -4.24
N GLN A 222 11.96 7.72 -5.36
CA GLN A 222 13.02 8.18 -6.25
C GLN A 222 13.99 9.12 -5.53
N VAL A 223 13.47 10.07 -4.76
CA VAL A 223 14.28 11.04 -4.00
C VAL A 223 15.14 10.32 -2.96
N ARG A 224 14.61 9.33 -2.23
CA ARG A 224 15.39 8.52 -1.28
C ARG A 224 16.52 7.74 -1.96
N VAL A 225 16.21 7.02 -3.05
CA VAL A 225 17.22 6.29 -3.82
C VAL A 225 18.33 7.23 -4.31
N TYR A 226 17.95 8.42 -4.81
CA TYR A 226 18.89 9.45 -5.21
C TYR A 226 19.76 9.93 -4.05
N ASN A 227 19.15 10.29 -2.90
CA ASN A 227 19.87 10.78 -1.73
C ASN A 227 20.88 9.76 -1.18
N ARG A 228 20.48 8.48 -1.05
CA ARG A 228 21.39 7.38 -0.67
C ARG A 228 22.51 7.22 -1.68
N THR A 229 22.19 7.20 -2.98
CA THR A 229 23.21 7.07 -4.04
C THR A 229 24.24 8.21 -3.96
N VAL A 230 23.79 9.46 -3.75
CA VAL A 230 24.67 10.61 -3.59
C VAL A 230 25.49 10.53 -2.31
N LEU A 231 24.89 10.10 -1.19
CA LEU A 231 25.59 9.91 0.08
C LEU A 231 26.76 8.92 -0.08
N TRP A 232 26.49 7.76 -0.69
CA TRP A 232 27.50 6.75 -0.96
C TRP A 232 28.55 7.25 -1.96
N GLY A 233 28.14 7.96 -3.01
CA GLY A 233 29.06 8.55 -3.98
C GLY A 233 30.00 9.61 -3.39
N LYS A 234 29.57 10.35 -2.36
CA LYS A 234 30.45 11.30 -1.65
C LYS A 234 31.46 10.60 -0.74
N ARG A 235 31.06 9.48 -0.14
CA ARG A 235 31.90 8.73 0.81
C ARG A 235 32.96 7.87 0.10
N TYR A 236 32.75 7.52 -1.17
CA TYR A 236 33.68 6.76 -1.99
C TYR A 236 34.07 7.53 -3.27
N GLN A 237 35.28 8.07 -3.31
CA GLN A 237 35.81 8.85 -4.44
C GLN A 237 36.49 8.00 -5.54
N GLY A 238 36.35 6.67 -5.51
CA GLY A 238 36.94 5.77 -6.51
C GLY A 238 35.91 5.22 -7.51
N GLU A 239 36.37 4.68 -8.66
CA GLU A 239 35.48 4.09 -9.68
C GLU A 239 34.67 2.89 -9.19
N GLN A 240 35.12 2.17 -8.17
CA GLN A 240 34.45 0.98 -7.62
C GLN A 240 34.54 0.92 -6.10
N ALA A 241 33.41 0.63 -5.44
CA ALA A 241 33.38 0.24 -4.04
C ALA A 241 34.04 -1.15 -3.87
N LYS A 242 34.96 -1.29 -2.92
CA LYS A 242 35.67 -2.56 -2.64
C LYS A 242 35.14 -3.31 -1.43
N GLU A 243 34.41 -2.62 -0.56
CA GLU A 243 33.80 -3.21 0.63
C GLU A 243 32.55 -4.01 0.26
N PRO A 244 32.46 -5.32 0.59
CA PRO A 244 31.36 -6.17 0.16
C PRO A 244 29.96 -5.66 0.56
N ASP A 245 29.83 -5.12 1.78
CA ASP A 245 28.56 -4.60 2.28
C ASP A 245 28.07 -3.40 1.45
N ILE A 246 28.99 -2.60 0.91
CA ILE A 246 28.69 -1.39 0.13
C ILE A 246 28.38 -1.73 -1.31
N VAL A 247 29.09 -2.70 -1.87
CA VAL A 247 28.74 -3.26 -3.18
C VAL A 247 27.32 -3.85 -3.14
N SER A 248 26.96 -4.53 -2.05
CA SER A 248 25.60 -5.05 -1.86
C SER A 248 24.58 -3.91 -1.79
N GLU A 249 24.87 -2.86 -1.05
CA GLU A 249 24.01 -1.69 -0.89
C GLU A 249 23.78 -0.92 -2.21
N LEU A 250 24.84 -0.68 -2.99
CA LEU A 250 24.74 -0.03 -4.30
C LEU A 250 23.94 -0.89 -5.30
N LYS A 251 24.10 -2.23 -5.25
CA LYS A 251 23.28 -3.16 -6.06
C LYS A 251 21.81 -3.12 -5.65
N ASP A 252 21.52 -2.99 -4.36
CA ASP A 252 20.16 -2.88 -3.87
C ASP A 252 19.51 -1.55 -4.33
N LEU A 253 20.23 -0.44 -4.22
CA LEU A 253 19.79 0.87 -4.73
C LEU A 253 19.51 0.84 -6.24
N ALA A 254 20.38 0.21 -7.03
CA ALA A 254 20.16 0.04 -8.47
C ALA A 254 18.91 -0.81 -8.75
N SER A 255 18.71 -1.89 -7.99
CA SER A 255 17.53 -2.76 -8.11
C SER A 255 16.24 -2.03 -7.77
N ARG A 256 16.26 -1.16 -6.76
CA ARG A 256 15.12 -0.29 -6.39
C ARG A 256 14.83 0.72 -7.48
N GLN A 257 15.85 1.38 -8.04
CA GLN A 257 15.68 2.32 -9.14
C GLN A 257 15.01 1.64 -10.35
N ALA A 258 15.41 0.41 -10.67
CA ALA A 258 14.80 -0.39 -11.73
C ALA A 258 13.33 -0.74 -11.43
N ARG A 259 12.99 -1.14 -10.19
CA ARG A 259 11.59 -1.41 -9.80
C ARG A 259 10.72 -0.16 -9.84
N ILE A 260 11.23 0.96 -9.32
CA ILE A 260 10.53 2.25 -9.38
C ILE A 260 10.25 2.63 -10.83
N PHE A 261 11.22 2.45 -11.72
CA PHE A 261 11.02 2.64 -13.16
C PHE A 261 9.94 1.71 -13.71
N GLN A 262 9.98 0.42 -13.41
CA GLN A 262 8.98 -0.56 -13.87
C GLN A 262 7.57 -0.23 -13.38
N VAL A 263 7.39 0.12 -12.10
CA VAL A 263 6.09 0.52 -11.56
C VAL A 263 5.59 1.79 -12.24
N THR A 264 6.45 2.79 -12.42
CA THR A 264 6.10 4.03 -13.12
C THR A 264 5.69 3.76 -14.57
N ASP A 265 6.46 2.93 -15.28
CA ASP A 265 6.17 2.54 -16.67
C ASP A 265 4.85 1.76 -16.79
N ASN A 266 4.56 0.86 -15.85
CA ASN A 266 3.31 0.11 -15.82
C ASN A 266 2.09 1.01 -15.57
N ILE A 267 2.23 2.02 -14.69
CA ILE A 267 1.19 3.04 -14.47
C ILE A 267 0.92 3.82 -15.76
N VAL A 268 1.97 4.30 -16.44
CA VAL A 268 1.85 5.09 -17.67
C VAL A 268 1.24 4.26 -18.81
N LYS A 269 1.62 2.99 -18.93
CA LYS A 269 1.12 2.08 -19.98
C LYS A 269 -0.25 1.48 -19.68
N GLY A 270 -0.85 1.80 -18.52
CA GLY A 270 -2.14 1.25 -18.12
C GLY A 270 -2.14 -0.28 -17.95
N ARG A 271 -0.97 -0.89 -17.73
CA ARG A 271 -0.84 -2.35 -17.49
C ARG A 271 -1.27 -2.78 -16.08
N ASN A 272 -1.75 -1.81 -15.29
CA ASN A 272 -2.22 -1.97 -13.92
C ASN A 272 -3.76 -2.08 -13.84
N GLN A 273 -4.47 -2.23 -14.97
CA GLN A 273 -5.92 -2.40 -15.06
C GLN A 273 -6.28 -3.81 -15.55
#